data_AF-A0A975BID0-F1
#
_entry.id   AF-A0A975BID0-F1
#
_cell.length_a   1.000
_cell.length_b   1.000
_cell.length_c   1.000
_cell.angle_alpha   90.00
_cell.angle_beta   90.00
_cell.angle_gamma   90.00
#
_symmetry.space_group_name_H-M   'P 1'
#
loop_
_entity.id
_entity.type
_entity.pdbx_description
1 polymer ?
#
loop_
_entity_poly.entity_id
_entity_poly.type
_entity_poly.pdbx_seq_one_letter_code
_entity_poly.pdbx_strand_id
1 'polypeptide(L)'
;MKFFSFKIFILCILLPPVLYIFSIQYTENHLRHRYADEIEEIYIGDTGHLFDGSLRLKDAIEKNIDLYIQSKPLISWGVNLNVTVITKRGKILYPPVFEEEFSDPLRPPDLMEIAADNYRLMNEGPEVVIDLKIGHNTLFSNVILFSYILIVLLVLYFYYRAGVRKLRQAESEKAREIDRLLEQEKNHFETLKSLEREREKLSSESARIKKTLENEKVKASRNEDEMIEEIVALEEKFKKNLALQNEQQEEINTLKEEIKRLEKGGRKESKPKIKDSDAKRFRALYKNLSINERAISGFAGLSDDLKIKGEEIIHQLNENPDIVTIKRKVFGKKSRHTILEVIFGYKGRLYFSRSKDNKIEVLTIGTKNSQTKDLEFLDNLTLK
;
A
#
# COMPACT_ATOMS: atom_id res chain seq x y z
N MET A 1 8.67 5.02 -41.69
CA MET A 1 9.76 5.82 -42.30
C MET A 1 10.75 6.46 -41.30
N LYS A 2 10.62 6.32 -39.97
CA LYS A 2 11.54 6.97 -39.00
C LYS A 2 12.98 6.41 -38.96
N PHE A 3 13.21 5.19 -39.42
CA PHE A 3 14.52 4.51 -39.31
C PHE A 3 15.30 4.42 -40.61
N PHE A 4 14.74 4.91 -41.72
CA PHE A 4 15.43 4.95 -43.01
C PHE A 4 15.90 6.38 -43.22
N SER A 5 17.14 6.67 -42.81
CA SER A 5 17.70 8.01 -42.98
C SER A 5 17.94 8.25 -44.46
N PHE A 6 17.18 9.18 -45.05
CA PHE A 6 17.33 9.61 -46.45
C PHE A 6 18.77 10.02 -46.79
N LYS A 7 19.53 10.47 -45.78
CA LYS A 7 20.97 10.78 -45.88
C LYS A 7 21.82 9.58 -46.29
N ILE A 8 21.52 8.38 -45.76
CA ILE A 8 22.25 7.15 -46.09
C ILE A 8 21.95 6.75 -47.54
N PHE A 9 20.70 6.89 -47.97
CA PHE A 9 20.30 6.59 -49.34
C PHE A 9 20.99 7.53 -50.36
N ILE A 10 21.02 8.84 -50.09
CA ILE A 10 21.73 9.80 -50.95
C ILE A 10 23.23 9.47 -51.02
N LEU A 11 23.86 9.19 -49.87
CA LEU A 11 25.28 8.84 -49.81
C LEU A 11 25.56 7.57 -50.62
N CYS A 12 24.72 6.54 -50.47
CA CYS A 12 24.82 5.30 -51.22
C CYS A 12 24.65 5.47 -52.74
N ILE A 13 23.88 6.44 -53.21
CA ILE A 13 23.73 6.72 -54.65
C ILE A 13 24.93 7.50 -55.21
N LEU A 14 25.42 8.48 -54.47
CA LEU A 14 26.47 9.38 -54.94
C LEU A 14 27.89 8.80 -54.80
N LEU A 15 28.09 7.89 -53.86
CA LEU A 15 29.41 7.35 -53.52
C LEU A 15 29.97 6.37 -54.57
N PRO A 16 29.21 5.45 -55.20
CA PRO A 16 29.75 4.54 -56.22
C PRO A 16 30.32 5.23 -57.46
N PRO A 17 29.65 6.23 -58.08
CA PRO A 17 30.22 6.93 -59.24
C PRO A 17 31.53 7.67 -58.90
N VAL A 18 31.58 8.30 -57.72
CA VAL A 18 32.78 9.02 -57.26
C VAL A 18 33.93 8.04 -57.03
N LEU A 19 33.69 6.97 -56.27
CA LEU A 19 34.72 5.95 -56.03
C LEU A 19 35.16 5.25 -57.31
N TYR A 20 34.26 5.04 -58.26
CA TYR A 20 34.59 4.46 -59.55
C TYR A 20 35.57 5.36 -60.34
N ILE A 21 35.30 6.66 -60.45
CA ILE A 21 36.19 7.61 -61.16
C ILE A 21 37.58 7.61 -60.51
N PHE A 22 37.64 7.73 -59.18
CA PHE A 22 38.91 7.68 -58.45
C PHE A 22 39.64 6.34 -58.62
N SER A 23 38.91 5.23 -58.63
CA SER A 23 39.50 3.89 -58.79
C SER A 23 40.10 3.70 -60.18
N ILE A 24 39.41 4.17 -61.23
CA ILE A 24 39.92 4.10 -62.61
C ILE A 24 41.19 4.94 -62.74
N GLN A 25 41.16 6.20 -62.29
CA GLN A 25 42.32 7.09 -62.38
C GLN A 25 43.54 6.56 -61.59
N TYR A 26 43.29 6.00 -60.40
CA TYR A 26 44.35 5.37 -59.60
C TYR A 26 44.93 4.13 -60.30
N THR A 27 44.06 3.28 -60.85
CA THR A 27 44.47 2.07 -61.58
C THR A 27 45.25 2.42 -62.83
N GLU A 28 44.82 3.42 -63.60
CA GLU A 28 45.55 3.92 -64.78
C GLU A 28 46.97 4.37 -64.41
N ASN A 29 47.10 5.19 -63.37
CA ASN A 29 48.40 5.70 -62.95
C ASN A 29 49.32 4.57 -62.45
N HIS A 30 48.78 3.63 -61.69
CA HIS A 30 49.54 2.50 -61.17
C HIS A 30 50.00 1.54 -62.28
N LEU A 31 49.12 1.20 -63.23
CA LEU A 31 49.46 0.34 -64.36
C LEU A 31 50.42 1.03 -65.32
N ARG A 32 50.29 2.34 -65.53
CA ARG A 32 51.23 3.10 -66.38
C ARG A 32 52.67 2.98 -65.87
N HIS A 33 52.87 3.19 -64.57
CA HIS A 33 54.21 3.05 -63.98
C HIS A 33 54.72 1.61 -64.07
N ARG A 34 53.89 0.64 -63.70
CA ARG A 34 54.29 -0.77 -63.74
C ARG A 34 54.66 -1.25 -65.15
N TYR A 35 53.87 -0.87 -66.16
CA TYR A 35 54.15 -1.26 -67.54
C TYR A 35 55.32 -0.49 -68.14
N ALA A 36 55.60 0.74 -67.69
CA ALA A 36 56.79 1.49 -68.11
C ALA A 36 58.06 0.78 -67.66
N ASP A 37 58.10 0.41 -66.38
CA ASP A 37 59.24 -0.31 -65.78
C ASP A 37 59.42 -1.70 -66.44
N GLU A 38 58.32 -2.45 -66.65
CA GLU A 38 58.38 -3.78 -67.29
C GLU A 38 58.82 -3.70 -68.77
N ILE A 39 58.42 -2.67 -69.53
CA ILE A 39 58.83 -2.50 -70.92
C ILE A 39 60.28 -2.02 -71.03
N GLU A 40 60.74 -1.16 -70.12
CA GLU A 40 62.14 -0.74 -70.04
C GLU A 40 63.08 -1.92 -69.80
N GLU A 41 62.68 -2.88 -68.94
CA GLU A 41 63.44 -4.10 -68.67
C GLU A 41 63.48 -5.05 -69.88
N ILE A 42 62.37 -5.20 -70.61
CA ILE A 42 62.24 -6.11 -71.77
C ILE A 42 62.92 -5.56 -73.03
N TYR A 43 62.98 -4.23 -73.17
CA TYR A 43 63.57 -3.56 -74.32
C TYR A 43 65.08 -3.82 -74.47
N ILE A 44 65.82 -4.03 -73.37
CA ILE A 44 67.28 -4.11 -73.38
C ILE A 44 67.80 -5.49 -73.86
N GLY A 45 67.04 -6.57 -73.67
CA GLY A 45 67.22 -7.88 -74.34
C GLY A 45 68.66 -8.44 -74.51
N ASP A 46 68.82 -9.38 -75.44
CA ASP A 46 70.14 -9.92 -75.81
C ASP A 46 70.82 -8.99 -76.83
N THR A 47 71.66 -8.09 -76.31
CA THR A 47 72.35 -7.06 -77.09
C THR A 47 73.38 -7.60 -78.09
N GLY A 48 73.77 -8.87 -77.99
CA GLY A 48 74.82 -9.47 -78.84
C GLY A 48 74.48 -9.43 -80.34
N HIS A 49 73.23 -9.70 -80.69
CA HIS A 49 72.78 -9.73 -82.09
C HIS A 49 72.56 -8.35 -82.70
N LEU A 50 72.44 -7.30 -81.87
CA LEU A 50 72.28 -5.91 -82.27
C LEU A 50 73.62 -5.27 -82.67
N PHE A 51 74.72 -5.67 -82.00
CA PHE A 51 76.06 -5.16 -82.27
C PHE A 51 76.75 -5.84 -83.46
N ASP A 52 76.32 -7.04 -83.85
CA ASP A 52 76.81 -7.76 -85.05
C ASP A 52 76.06 -7.33 -86.34
N GLY A 53 75.11 -6.39 -86.24
CA GLY A 53 74.33 -5.88 -87.38
C GLY A 53 73.31 -6.87 -87.95
N SER A 54 73.21 -8.08 -87.37
CA SER A 54 72.30 -9.15 -87.81
C SER A 54 70.81 -8.83 -87.65
N LEU A 55 70.48 -7.91 -86.75
CA LEU A 55 69.13 -7.43 -86.49
C LEU A 55 69.13 -5.91 -86.32
N ARG A 56 68.13 -5.24 -86.89
CA ARG A 56 67.91 -3.81 -86.64
C ARG A 56 67.29 -3.65 -85.26
N LEU A 57 67.74 -2.63 -84.54
CA LEU A 57 67.19 -2.29 -83.22
C LEU A 57 65.66 -2.07 -83.30
N LYS A 58 65.18 -1.39 -84.34
CA LYS A 58 63.73 -1.16 -84.58
C LYS A 58 62.93 -2.48 -84.61
N ASP A 59 63.42 -3.50 -85.33
CA ASP A 59 62.71 -4.79 -85.51
C ASP A 59 62.72 -5.64 -84.23
N ALA A 60 63.81 -5.56 -83.44
CA ALA A 60 63.90 -6.25 -82.15
C ALA A 60 62.92 -5.66 -81.11
N ILE A 61 62.77 -4.34 -81.11
CA ILE A 61 61.84 -3.61 -80.24
C ILE A 61 60.40 -3.95 -80.60
N GLU A 62 60.07 -3.95 -81.89
CA GLU A 62 58.74 -4.30 -82.38
C GLU A 62 58.33 -5.71 -81.93
N LYS A 63 59.19 -6.70 -82.17
CA LYS A 63 58.91 -8.09 -81.78
C LYS A 63 58.75 -8.26 -80.28
N ASN A 64 59.59 -7.61 -79.48
CA ASN A 64 59.56 -7.75 -78.02
C ASN A 64 58.34 -7.04 -77.41
N ILE A 65 57.99 -5.85 -77.90
CA ILE A 65 56.81 -5.11 -77.45
C ILE A 65 55.53 -5.82 -77.87
N ASP A 66 55.44 -6.34 -79.10
CA ASP A 66 54.24 -7.03 -79.57
C ASP A 66 54.00 -8.36 -78.83
N LEU A 67 55.06 -9.13 -78.55
CA LEU A 67 54.97 -10.33 -77.69
C LEU A 67 54.52 -9.98 -76.27
N TYR A 68 55.02 -8.88 -75.72
CA TYR A 68 54.61 -8.39 -74.41
C TYR A 68 53.12 -8.00 -74.38
N ILE A 69 52.65 -7.25 -75.38
CA ILE A 69 51.25 -6.84 -75.52
C ILE A 69 50.33 -8.07 -75.63
N GLN A 70 50.70 -9.08 -76.43
CA GLN A 70 49.90 -10.30 -76.60
C GLN A 70 49.85 -11.18 -75.34
N SER A 71 50.88 -11.13 -74.49
CA SER A 71 50.95 -11.95 -73.28
C SER A 71 50.03 -11.49 -72.14
N LYS A 72 49.53 -10.24 -72.16
CA LYS A 72 48.82 -9.65 -71.02
C LYS A 72 47.29 -9.76 -71.18
N PRO A 73 46.59 -10.47 -70.25
CA PRO A 73 45.14 -10.64 -70.32
C PRO A 73 44.36 -9.35 -70.02
N LEU A 74 45.01 -8.34 -69.43
CA LEU A 74 44.35 -7.04 -69.16
C LEU A 74 44.09 -6.24 -70.45
N ILE A 75 44.91 -6.42 -71.48
CA ILE A 75 44.76 -5.73 -72.76
C ILE A 75 43.56 -6.31 -73.52
N SER A 76 43.35 -7.64 -73.44
CA SER A 76 42.16 -8.29 -74.02
C SER A 76 40.86 -7.95 -73.28
N TRP A 77 40.93 -7.44 -72.05
CA TRP A 77 39.77 -6.99 -71.26
C TRP A 77 39.39 -5.52 -71.52
N GLY A 78 40.03 -4.88 -72.51
CA GLY A 78 39.68 -3.55 -73.01
C GLY A 78 40.57 -2.43 -72.49
N VAL A 79 41.74 -2.73 -71.92
CA VAL A 79 42.74 -1.71 -71.59
C VAL A 79 43.50 -1.36 -72.88
N ASN A 80 43.37 -0.13 -73.36
CA ASN A 80 44.13 0.33 -74.53
C ASN A 80 45.52 0.78 -74.06
N LEU A 81 46.53 -0.02 -74.39
CA LEU A 81 47.93 0.28 -74.13
C LEU A 81 48.57 0.81 -75.42
N ASN A 82 48.85 2.11 -75.48
CA ASN A 82 49.63 2.70 -76.56
C ASN A 82 51.06 2.90 -76.07
N VAL A 83 52.00 2.13 -76.62
CA VAL A 83 53.43 2.25 -76.31
C VAL A 83 54.07 3.11 -77.38
N THR A 84 54.78 4.16 -76.99
CA THR A 84 55.61 4.95 -77.91
C THR A 84 57.03 4.99 -77.36
N VAL A 85 58.00 4.54 -78.15
CA VAL A 85 59.41 4.59 -77.77
C VAL A 85 60.07 5.72 -78.56
N ILE A 86 60.63 6.71 -77.86
CA ILE A 86 61.21 7.91 -78.47
C ILE A 86 62.67 8.04 -77.99
N THR A 87 63.58 8.38 -78.90
CA THR A 87 64.96 8.77 -78.54
C THR A 87 65.02 10.19 -77.98
N LYS A 88 66.06 10.56 -77.22
CA LYS A 88 66.24 11.94 -76.73
C LYS A 88 66.27 13.03 -77.82
N ARG A 89 66.48 12.64 -79.08
CA ARG A 89 66.45 13.51 -80.27
C ARG A 89 65.08 13.58 -80.95
N GLY A 90 64.05 12.95 -80.37
CA GLY A 90 62.69 12.97 -80.90
C GLY A 90 62.43 11.97 -82.03
N LYS A 91 63.37 11.06 -82.34
CA LYS A 91 63.16 10.00 -83.34
C LYS A 91 62.30 8.89 -82.72
N ILE A 92 61.17 8.58 -83.35
CA ILE A 92 60.23 7.52 -82.94
C ILE A 92 60.83 6.16 -83.37
N LEU A 93 60.99 5.26 -82.41
CA LEU A 93 61.47 3.89 -82.64
C LEU A 93 60.32 2.89 -82.73
N TYR A 94 59.20 3.17 -82.07
CA TYR A 94 57.97 2.38 -82.10
C TYR A 94 56.75 3.30 -81.86
N PRO A 95 55.62 3.14 -82.57
CA PRO A 95 55.33 2.13 -83.61
C PRO A 95 56.14 2.34 -84.90
N PRO A 96 56.27 1.34 -85.79
CA PRO A 96 57.01 1.50 -87.04
C PRO A 96 56.35 2.59 -87.89
N VAL A 97 56.97 3.77 -87.90
CA VAL A 97 56.64 4.79 -88.89
C VAL A 97 57.18 4.26 -90.21
N PHE A 98 56.33 4.14 -91.22
CA PHE A 98 56.73 3.84 -92.59
C PHE A 98 57.58 5.01 -93.10
N GLU A 99 58.84 5.10 -92.66
CA GLU A 99 59.88 5.80 -93.38
C GLU A 99 60.10 4.97 -94.64
N GLU A 100 59.55 5.42 -95.78
CA GLU A 100 59.98 4.96 -97.11
C GLU A 100 61.44 5.35 -97.31
N GLU A 101 62.36 4.69 -96.59
CA GLU A 101 63.76 4.67 -96.96
C GLU A 101 63.83 3.85 -98.24
N PHE A 102 63.99 4.55 -99.36
CA PHE A 102 64.30 4.01 -100.67
C PHE A 102 65.61 3.18 -100.61
N SER A 103 65.55 1.98 -100.04
CA SER A 103 66.61 0.99 -100.12
C SER A 103 66.44 0.24 -101.43
N ASP A 104 67.34 0.50 -102.37
CA ASP A 104 67.49 -0.20 -103.64
C ASP A 104 67.56 -1.73 -103.38
N PRO A 105 66.59 -2.55 -103.83
CA PRO A 105 66.45 -3.96 -103.45
C PRO A 105 67.60 -4.88 -103.93
N LEU A 106 68.61 -4.32 -104.62
CA LEU A 106 69.76 -5.03 -105.17
C LEU A 106 71.05 -4.84 -104.37
N ARG A 107 71.05 -4.04 -103.30
CA ARG A 107 72.24 -3.84 -102.45
C ARG A 107 72.12 -4.69 -101.18
N PRO A 108 73.04 -5.64 -100.91
CA PRO A 108 73.04 -6.35 -99.64
C PRO A 108 73.24 -5.33 -98.51
N PRO A 109 72.46 -5.40 -97.42
CA PRO A 109 72.60 -4.48 -96.31
C PRO A 109 74.02 -4.56 -95.74
N ASP A 110 74.68 -3.41 -95.60
CA ASP A 110 75.98 -3.36 -94.94
C ASP A 110 75.77 -3.58 -93.44
N LEU A 111 76.19 -4.74 -92.95
CA LEU A 111 76.08 -5.15 -91.54
C LEU A 111 76.77 -4.14 -90.61
N MET A 112 77.85 -3.50 -91.08
CA MET A 112 78.58 -2.50 -90.30
C MET A 112 77.77 -1.19 -90.15
N GLU A 113 77.01 -0.80 -91.18
CA GLU A 113 76.16 0.39 -91.16
C GLU A 113 74.98 0.19 -90.20
N ILE A 114 74.35 -0.99 -90.22
CA ILE A 114 73.26 -1.36 -89.31
C ILE A 114 73.77 -1.42 -87.86
N ALA A 115 74.94 -2.02 -87.61
CA ALA A 115 75.55 -2.07 -86.27
C ALA A 115 75.90 -0.68 -85.73
N ALA A 116 76.44 0.20 -86.58
CA ALA A 116 76.78 1.58 -86.21
C ALA A 116 75.53 2.40 -85.87
N ASP A 117 74.46 2.22 -86.64
CA ASP A 117 73.17 2.86 -86.37
C ASP A 117 72.51 2.35 -85.09
N ASN A 118 72.53 1.04 -84.85
CA ASN A 118 72.07 0.44 -83.60
C ASN A 118 72.84 0.99 -82.40
N TYR A 119 74.17 1.08 -82.50
CA TYR A 119 75.03 1.61 -81.45
C TYR A 119 74.73 3.08 -81.14
N ARG A 120 74.49 3.90 -82.18
CA ARG A 120 74.11 5.30 -82.04
C ARG A 120 72.75 5.44 -81.33
N LEU A 121 71.75 4.66 -81.75
CA LEU A 121 70.40 4.70 -81.16
C LEU A 121 70.37 4.20 -79.71
N MET A 122 71.19 3.21 -79.36
CA MET A 122 71.33 2.74 -77.97
C MET A 122 72.01 3.77 -77.08
N ASN A 123 73.10 4.40 -77.54
CA ASN A 123 73.81 5.44 -76.78
C ASN A 123 72.98 6.71 -76.56
N GLU A 124 72.01 6.98 -77.43
CA GLU A 124 71.09 8.10 -77.28
C GLU A 124 70.12 7.94 -76.09
N GLY A 125 69.92 6.70 -75.61
CA GLY A 125 69.02 6.41 -74.48
C GLY A 125 67.56 6.50 -74.91
N PRO A 126 66.89 5.38 -75.22
CA PRO A 126 65.48 5.38 -75.55
C PRO A 126 64.64 5.65 -74.30
N GLU A 127 63.71 6.60 -74.38
CA GLU A 127 62.70 6.86 -73.35
C GLU A 127 61.38 6.23 -73.78
N VAL A 128 60.82 5.40 -72.91
CA VAL A 128 59.55 4.71 -73.15
C VAL A 128 58.41 5.57 -72.59
N VAL A 129 57.59 6.12 -73.49
CA VAL A 129 56.37 6.85 -73.12
C VAL A 129 55.18 5.94 -73.33
N ILE A 130 54.50 5.59 -72.23
CA ILE A 130 53.31 4.74 -72.27
C ILE A 130 52.07 5.57 -72.00
N ASP A 131 51.17 5.59 -72.99
CA ASP A 131 49.82 6.11 -72.85
C ASP A 131 48.84 4.96 -72.63
N LEU A 132 48.49 4.74 -71.35
CA LEU A 132 47.46 3.79 -70.95
C LEU A 132 46.11 4.53 -70.84
N LYS A 133 45.13 4.15 -71.65
CA LYS A 133 43.75 4.66 -71.52
C LYS A 133 42.81 3.49 -71.24
N ILE A 134 42.20 3.48 -70.06
CA ILE A 134 41.13 2.54 -69.76
C ILE A 134 39.85 3.14 -70.34
N GLY A 135 39.36 2.56 -71.44
CA GLY A 135 38.10 2.98 -72.02
C GLY A 135 36.96 2.87 -71.01
N HIS A 136 36.12 3.91 -70.93
CA HIS A 136 34.82 3.78 -70.28
C HIS A 136 34.01 2.72 -71.02
N ASN A 137 33.24 1.90 -70.29
CA ASN A 137 32.47 0.76 -70.82
C ASN A 137 33.30 -0.48 -71.26
N THR A 138 34.53 -0.63 -70.77
CA THR A 138 35.30 -1.87 -70.89
C THR A 138 34.85 -2.92 -69.88
N LEU A 139 35.10 -4.22 -70.14
CA LEU A 139 34.71 -5.30 -69.22
C LEU A 139 35.29 -5.07 -67.82
N PHE A 140 36.56 -4.67 -67.73
CA PHE A 140 37.23 -4.37 -66.47
C PHE A 140 36.54 -3.21 -65.72
N SER A 141 36.28 -2.11 -66.41
CA SER A 141 35.55 -0.96 -65.85
C SER A 141 34.16 -1.35 -65.34
N ASN A 142 33.42 -2.15 -66.10
CA ASN A 142 32.06 -2.57 -65.76
C ASN A 142 32.05 -3.52 -64.55
N VAL A 143 33.05 -4.40 -64.42
CA VAL A 143 33.20 -5.26 -63.23
C VAL A 143 33.47 -4.43 -61.97
N ILE A 144 34.35 -3.42 -62.07
CA ILE A 144 34.63 -2.50 -60.95
C ILE A 144 33.34 -1.78 -60.55
N LEU A 145 32.62 -1.19 -61.52
CA LEU A 145 31.37 -0.48 -61.25
C LEU A 145 30.32 -1.40 -60.61
N PHE A 146 30.15 -2.61 -61.15
CA PHE A 146 29.21 -3.60 -60.62
C PHE A 146 29.56 -4.00 -59.18
N SER A 147 30.85 -4.18 -58.87
CA SER A 147 31.29 -4.50 -57.52
C SER A 147 30.92 -3.41 -56.50
N TYR A 148 31.07 -2.14 -56.87
CA TYR A 148 30.68 -1.02 -56.02
C TYR A 148 29.16 -0.91 -55.84
N ILE A 149 28.38 -1.11 -56.91
CA ILE A 149 26.91 -1.16 -56.83
C ILE A 149 26.47 -2.30 -55.90
N LEU A 150 27.07 -3.48 -56.03
CA LEU A 150 26.74 -4.64 -55.20
C LEU A 150 27.04 -4.38 -53.72
N ILE A 151 28.20 -3.79 -53.40
CA ILE A 151 28.58 -3.43 -52.03
C ILE A 151 27.55 -2.47 -51.43
N VAL A 152 27.16 -1.44 -52.18
CA VAL A 152 26.15 -0.48 -51.72
C VAL A 152 24.78 -1.13 -51.50
N LEU A 153 24.34 -1.99 -52.42
CA LEU A 153 23.07 -2.71 -52.28
C LEU A 153 23.08 -3.62 -51.05
N LEU A 154 24.20 -4.29 -50.76
CA LEU A 154 24.35 -5.11 -49.56
C LEU A 154 24.25 -4.25 -48.29
N VAL A 155 24.95 -3.13 -48.22
CA VAL A 155 24.86 -2.18 -47.10
C VAL A 155 23.41 -1.73 -46.90
N LEU A 156 22.72 -1.33 -47.98
CA LEU A 156 21.32 -0.90 -47.93
C LEU A 156 20.40 -2.01 -47.42
N TYR A 157 20.61 -3.25 -47.88
CA TYR A 157 19.84 -4.42 -47.45
C TYR A 157 20.01 -4.70 -45.95
N PHE A 158 21.25 -4.65 -45.44
CA PHE A 158 21.51 -4.83 -44.01
C PHE A 158 20.85 -3.74 -43.16
N TYR A 159 20.96 -2.46 -43.58
CA TYR A 159 20.30 -1.35 -42.90
C TYR A 159 18.77 -1.47 -42.93
N TYR A 160 18.19 -1.84 -44.07
CA TYR A 160 16.75 -2.07 -44.21
C TYR A 160 16.29 -3.19 -43.26
N ARG A 161 16.99 -4.33 -43.26
CA ARG A 161 16.67 -5.47 -42.38
C ARG A 161 16.77 -5.11 -40.90
N ALA A 162 17.79 -4.34 -40.51
CA ALA A 162 17.95 -3.84 -39.16
C ALA A 162 16.81 -2.87 -38.77
N GLY A 163 16.44 -1.95 -39.68
CA GLY A 163 15.35 -1.00 -39.47
C GLY A 163 13.98 -1.68 -39.27
N VAL A 164 13.68 -2.71 -40.06
CA VAL A 164 12.43 -3.49 -39.94
C VAL A 164 12.37 -4.22 -38.60
N ARG A 165 13.47 -4.82 -38.14
CA ARG A 165 13.51 -5.47 -36.82
C ARG A 165 13.23 -4.49 -35.68
N LYS A 166 13.84 -3.31 -35.71
CA LYS A 166 13.63 -2.27 -34.69
C LYS A 166 12.19 -1.73 -34.70
N LEU A 167 11.59 -1.58 -35.88
CA LEU A 167 10.20 -1.19 -36.00
C LEU A 167 9.26 -2.23 -35.38
N ARG A 168 9.47 -3.52 -35.67
CA ARG A 168 8.69 -4.61 -35.08
C ARG A 168 8.81 -4.67 -33.56
N GLN A 169 10.02 -4.45 -33.02
CA GLN A 169 10.22 -4.37 -31.56
C GLN A 169 9.41 -3.22 -30.96
N ALA A 170 9.54 -2.01 -31.50
CA ALA A 170 8.80 -0.85 -31.02
C ALA A 170 7.28 -1.02 -31.15
N GLU A 171 6.80 -1.69 -32.19
CA GLU A 171 5.39 -2.01 -32.37
C GLU A 171 4.90 -3.05 -31.35
N SER A 172 5.72 -4.07 -31.05
CA SER A 172 5.41 -5.05 -30.01
C SER A 172 5.40 -4.45 -28.59
N GLU A 173 6.30 -3.50 -28.31
CA GLU A 173 6.32 -2.78 -27.03
C GLU A 173 5.05 -1.93 -26.87
N LYS A 174 4.67 -1.20 -27.92
CA LYS A 174 3.41 -0.44 -27.93
C LYS A 174 2.18 -1.32 -27.77
N ALA A 175 2.14 -2.47 -28.43
CA ALA A 175 1.04 -3.42 -28.29
C ALA A 175 0.92 -3.91 -26.84
N ARG A 176 2.05 -4.27 -26.21
CA ARG A 176 2.07 -4.66 -24.78
C ARG A 176 1.63 -3.53 -23.85
N GLU A 177 1.99 -2.29 -24.16
CA GLU A 177 1.58 -1.15 -23.37
C GLU A 177 0.07 -0.88 -23.52
N ILE A 178 -0.48 -1.03 -24.73
CA ILE A 178 -1.93 -0.97 -24.96
C ILE A 178 -2.65 -2.08 -24.19
N ASP A 179 -2.17 -3.33 -24.26
CA ASP A 179 -2.76 -4.45 -23.53
C ASP A 179 -2.76 -4.20 -22.01
N ARG A 180 -1.64 -3.70 -21.49
CA ARG A 180 -1.53 -3.32 -20.07
C ARG A 180 -2.52 -2.23 -19.70
N LEU A 181 -2.69 -1.20 -20.54
CA LEU A 181 -3.63 -0.12 -20.29
C LEU A 181 -5.09 -0.60 -20.33
N LEU A 182 -5.44 -1.51 -21.25
CA LEU A 182 -6.76 -2.12 -21.33
C LEU A 182 -7.07 -2.96 -20.09
N GLU A 183 -6.09 -3.71 -19.57
CA GLU A 183 -6.24 -4.48 -18.34
C GLU A 183 -6.45 -3.55 -17.12
N GLN A 184 -5.72 -2.44 -17.05
CA GLN A 184 -5.92 -1.42 -16.02
C GLN A 184 -7.30 -0.77 -16.11
N GLU A 185 -7.76 -0.42 -17.31
CA GLU A 185 -9.09 0.14 -17.54
C GLU A 185 -10.18 -0.83 -17.06
N LYS A 186 -10.05 -2.12 -17.38
CA LYS A 186 -10.99 -3.15 -16.91
C LYS A 186 -11.00 -3.26 -15.39
N ASN A 187 -9.84 -3.30 -14.75
CA ASN A 187 -9.74 -3.37 -13.29
C ASN A 187 -10.35 -2.13 -12.61
N HIS A 188 -10.12 -0.94 -13.17
CA HIS A 188 -10.73 0.30 -12.69
C HIS A 188 -12.24 0.30 -12.87
N PHE A 189 -12.74 -0.21 -13.99
CA PHE A 189 -14.18 -0.36 -14.22
C PHE A 189 -14.83 -1.31 -13.22
N GLU A 190 -14.21 -2.46 -12.94
CA GLU A 190 -14.70 -3.41 -11.93
C GLU A 190 -14.71 -2.79 -10.52
N THR A 191 -13.66 -2.04 -10.17
CA THR A 191 -13.57 -1.30 -8.89
C THR A 191 -14.63 -0.21 -8.78
N LEU A 192 -14.88 0.54 -9.86
CA LEU A 192 -15.95 1.55 -9.89
C LEU A 192 -17.32 0.90 -9.68
N LYS A 193 -17.56 -0.24 -10.31
CA LYS A 193 -18.81 -0.98 -10.17
C LYS A 193 -19.02 -1.53 -8.75
N SER A 194 -17.96 -1.96 -8.06
CA SER A 194 -18.09 -2.38 -6.65
C SER A 194 -18.35 -1.19 -5.73
N LEU A 195 -17.65 -0.06 -5.93
CA LEU A 195 -17.87 1.18 -5.19
C LEU A 195 -19.29 1.73 -5.37
N GLU A 196 -19.83 1.65 -6.59
CA GLU A 196 -21.20 2.07 -6.87
C GLU A 196 -22.22 1.22 -6.10
N ARG A 197 -22.04 -0.11 -6.07
CA ARG A 197 -22.88 -1.01 -5.25
C ARG A 197 -22.76 -0.72 -3.76
N GLU A 198 -21.56 -0.44 -3.26
CA GLU A 198 -21.37 -0.05 -1.86
C GLU A 198 -22.07 1.27 -1.53
N ARG A 199 -21.97 2.26 -2.43
CA ARG A 199 -22.66 3.54 -2.28
C ARG A 199 -24.18 3.35 -2.24
N GLU A 200 -24.75 2.55 -3.13
CA GLU A 200 -26.19 2.23 -3.12
C GLU A 200 -26.60 1.55 -1.80
N LYS A 201 -25.82 0.57 -1.34
CA LYS A 201 -26.07 -0.13 -0.09
C LYS A 201 -26.04 0.83 1.10
N LEU A 202 -24.99 1.65 1.24
CA LEU A 202 -24.87 2.63 2.31
C LEU A 202 -26.00 3.67 2.26
N SER A 203 -26.38 4.12 1.07
CA SER A 203 -27.52 5.04 0.90
C SER A 203 -28.83 4.40 1.39
N SER A 204 -29.04 3.11 1.07
CA SER A 204 -30.22 2.37 1.53
C SER A 204 -30.23 2.17 3.05
N GLU A 205 -29.08 1.87 3.65
CA GLU A 205 -28.93 1.73 5.10
C GLU A 205 -29.15 3.07 5.80
N SER A 206 -28.57 4.15 5.28
CA SER A 206 -28.78 5.51 5.79
C SER A 206 -30.26 5.90 5.74
N ALA A 207 -30.96 5.59 4.65
CA ALA A 207 -32.40 5.86 4.52
C ALA A 207 -33.21 5.04 5.54
N ARG A 208 -32.86 3.77 5.74
CA ARG A 208 -33.51 2.89 6.73
C ARG A 208 -33.29 3.41 8.15
N ILE A 209 -32.06 3.76 8.52
CA ILE A 209 -31.72 4.31 9.84
C ILE A 209 -32.50 5.61 10.08
N LYS A 210 -32.53 6.52 9.10
CA LYS A 210 -33.30 7.77 9.21
C LYS A 210 -34.79 7.51 9.44
N LYS A 211 -35.37 6.54 8.72
CA LYS A 211 -36.77 6.14 8.90
C LYS A 211 -37.04 5.53 10.28
N THR A 212 -36.15 4.66 10.76
CA THR A 212 -36.26 4.09 12.12
C THR A 212 -36.16 5.19 13.18
N LEU A 213 -35.24 6.14 13.02
CA LEU A 213 -35.07 7.25 13.95
C LEU A 213 -36.31 8.14 13.99
N GLU A 214 -36.91 8.49 12.84
CA GLU A 214 -38.17 9.24 12.79
C GLU A 214 -39.31 8.46 13.48
N ASN A 215 -39.43 7.16 13.23
CA ASN A 215 -40.44 6.35 13.88
C ASN A 215 -40.26 6.30 15.41
N GLU A 216 -39.03 6.16 15.90
CA GLU A 216 -38.73 6.18 17.34
C GLU A 216 -38.99 7.55 17.96
N LYS A 217 -38.68 8.65 17.25
CA LYS A 217 -39.03 10.01 17.70
C LYS A 217 -40.54 10.20 17.83
N VAL A 218 -41.32 9.75 16.84
CA VAL A 218 -42.78 9.84 16.88
C VAL A 218 -43.35 9.00 18.02
N LYS A 219 -42.83 7.79 18.26
CA LYS A 219 -43.23 6.97 19.41
C LYS A 219 -42.88 7.64 20.74
N ALA A 220 -41.67 8.18 20.88
CA ALA A 220 -41.24 8.87 22.09
C ALA A 220 -42.12 10.08 22.37
N SER A 221 -42.40 10.91 21.35
CA SER A 221 -43.33 12.05 21.47
C SER A 221 -44.73 11.61 21.91
N ARG A 222 -45.29 10.54 21.32
CA ARG A 222 -46.60 10.02 21.73
C ARG A 222 -46.60 9.52 23.17
N ASN A 223 -45.55 8.79 23.57
CA ASN A 223 -45.43 8.33 24.94
C ASN A 223 -45.27 9.50 25.91
N GLU A 224 -44.51 10.54 25.55
CA GLU A 224 -44.39 11.77 26.34
C GLU A 224 -45.75 12.47 26.48
N ASP A 225 -46.52 12.59 25.39
CA ASP A 225 -47.86 13.17 25.42
C ASP A 225 -48.82 12.36 26.31
N GLU A 226 -48.82 11.02 26.19
CA GLU A 226 -49.62 10.11 27.05
C GLU A 226 -49.22 10.25 28.53
N MET A 227 -47.93 10.34 28.83
CA MET A 227 -47.43 10.56 30.20
C MET A 227 -47.86 11.93 30.73
N ILE A 228 -47.85 12.97 29.90
CA ILE A 228 -48.31 14.32 30.28
C ILE A 228 -49.82 14.28 30.60
N GLU A 229 -50.63 13.61 29.78
CA GLU A 229 -52.07 13.44 30.04
C GLU A 229 -52.32 12.69 31.36
N GLU A 230 -51.56 11.63 31.64
CA GLU A 230 -51.65 10.91 32.91
C GLU A 230 -51.26 11.80 34.10
N ILE A 231 -50.20 12.60 33.98
CA ILE A 231 -49.79 13.57 35.01
C ILE A 231 -50.91 14.57 35.28
N VAL A 232 -51.51 15.15 34.23
CA VAL A 232 -52.62 16.10 34.37
C VAL A 232 -53.82 15.44 35.07
N ALA A 233 -54.18 14.22 34.68
CA ALA A 233 -55.28 13.48 35.32
C ALA A 233 -54.99 13.16 36.79
N LEU A 234 -53.74 12.83 37.13
CA LEU A 234 -53.30 12.61 38.51
C LEU A 234 -53.32 13.92 39.30
N GLU A 235 -52.87 15.04 38.73
CA GLU A 235 -52.94 16.36 39.37
C GLU A 235 -54.39 16.76 39.67
N GLU A 236 -55.33 16.51 38.75
CA GLU A 236 -56.76 16.74 39.01
C GLU A 236 -57.30 15.87 40.15
N LYS A 237 -56.96 14.58 40.18
CA LYS A 237 -57.34 13.68 41.28
C LYS A 237 -56.74 14.15 42.60
N PHE A 238 -55.49 14.61 42.61
CA PHE A 238 -54.85 15.19 43.79
C PHE A 238 -55.57 16.45 44.26
N LYS A 239 -55.91 17.38 43.37
CA LYS A 239 -56.69 18.58 43.72
C LYS A 239 -58.05 18.23 44.31
N LYS A 240 -58.77 17.27 43.74
CA LYS A 240 -60.06 16.79 44.27
C LYS A 240 -59.91 16.18 45.67
N ASN A 241 -58.91 15.31 45.87
CA ASN A 241 -58.63 14.74 47.18
C ASN A 241 -58.22 15.79 48.22
N LEU A 242 -57.40 16.76 47.83
CA LEU A 242 -57.00 17.86 48.72
C LEU A 242 -58.21 18.72 49.12
N ALA A 243 -59.10 19.02 48.18
CA ALA A 243 -60.35 19.72 48.46
C ALA A 243 -61.23 18.94 49.45
N LEU A 244 -61.41 17.64 49.23
CA LEU A 244 -62.15 16.76 50.15
C LEU A 244 -61.52 16.71 51.54
N GLN A 245 -60.18 16.62 51.63
CA GLN A 245 -59.47 16.66 52.91
C GLN A 245 -59.66 17.99 53.64
N ASN A 246 -59.63 19.11 52.92
CA ASN A 246 -59.87 20.43 53.50
C ASN A 246 -61.30 20.54 54.03
N GLU A 247 -62.29 20.09 53.27
CA GLU A 247 -63.70 20.04 53.69
C GLU A 247 -63.88 19.18 54.96
N GLN A 248 -63.31 17.97 54.95
CA GLN A 248 -63.30 17.10 56.14
C GLN A 248 -62.58 17.76 57.33
N GLN A 249 -61.50 18.50 57.09
CA GLN A 249 -60.76 19.18 58.15
C GLN A 249 -61.55 20.36 58.73
N GLU A 250 -62.27 21.10 57.89
CA GLU A 250 -63.22 22.13 58.31
C GLU A 250 -64.35 21.49 59.13
N GLU A 251 -64.92 20.38 58.68
CA GLU A 251 -65.95 19.63 59.41
C GLU A 251 -65.43 19.09 60.75
N ILE A 252 -64.20 18.55 60.78
CA ILE A 252 -63.55 18.17 62.05
C ILE A 252 -63.37 19.38 62.95
N ASN A 253 -63.05 20.55 62.41
CA ASN A 253 -62.88 21.76 63.21
C ASN A 253 -64.22 22.28 63.75
N THR A 254 -65.29 22.27 62.94
CA THR A 254 -66.63 22.62 63.41
C THR A 254 -67.12 21.64 64.47
N LEU A 255 -66.96 20.34 64.25
CA LEU A 255 -67.26 19.30 65.24
C LEU A 255 -66.40 19.45 66.49
N LYS A 256 -65.11 19.80 66.38
CA LYS A 256 -64.26 20.11 67.53
C LYS A 256 -64.74 21.35 68.28
N GLU A 257 -65.21 22.38 67.59
CA GLU A 257 -65.79 23.55 68.24
C GLU A 257 -67.10 23.21 68.94
N GLU A 258 -67.96 22.39 68.34
CA GLU A 258 -69.17 21.85 68.98
C GLU A 258 -68.83 20.99 70.19
N ILE A 259 -67.87 20.07 70.06
CA ILE A 259 -67.33 19.28 71.18
C ILE A 259 -66.76 20.21 72.25
N LYS A 260 -66.01 21.25 71.91
CA LYS A 260 -65.46 22.20 72.88
C LYS A 260 -66.57 23.02 73.57
N ARG A 261 -67.67 23.30 72.88
CA ARG A 261 -68.88 23.90 73.48
C ARG A 261 -69.56 22.92 74.44
N LEU A 262 -69.60 21.63 74.12
CA LEU A 262 -70.12 20.56 74.97
C LEU A 262 -69.18 20.21 76.15
N GLU A 263 -67.87 20.20 75.95
CA GLU A 263 -66.81 19.96 76.94
C GLU A 263 -66.64 21.16 77.90
N LYS A 264 -67.00 22.39 77.51
CA LYS A 264 -67.17 23.49 78.47
C LYS A 264 -68.23 23.17 79.54
N GLY A 265 -69.05 22.14 79.36
CA GLY A 265 -69.92 21.53 80.38
C GLY A 265 -69.38 20.26 81.05
N GLY A 266 -68.20 19.74 80.70
CA GLY A 266 -67.76 18.40 81.10
C GLY A 266 -66.24 18.24 81.32
N ARG A 267 -65.83 18.33 82.58
CA ARG A 267 -64.70 17.69 83.30
C ARG A 267 -63.37 17.29 82.59
N LYS A 268 -62.27 17.70 83.24
CA LYS A 268 -60.87 17.21 83.17
C LYS A 268 -60.69 15.72 83.51
N GLU A 269 -59.78 15.03 82.80
CA GLU A 269 -59.05 13.83 83.27
C GLU A 269 -57.58 13.89 82.75
N SER A 270 -56.49 13.72 83.52
CA SER A 270 -56.02 12.74 84.53
C SER A 270 -55.17 11.59 83.92
N LYS A 271 -53.84 11.62 84.14
CA LYS A 271 -52.86 10.63 83.61
C LYS A 271 -51.86 9.96 84.61
N PRO A 272 -51.98 10.01 85.96
CA PRO A 272 -50.99 9.32 86.82
C PRO A 272 -51.37 7.90 87.31
N LYS A 273 -52.57 7.35 87.03
CA LYS A 273 -53.06 6.12 87.70
C LYS A 273 -52.54 4.76 87.19
N ILE A 274 -51.87 4.68 86.04
CA ILE A 274 -51.59 3.37 85.39
C ILE A 274 -50.37 2.64 86.01
N LYS A 275 -49.35 3.37 86.48
CA LYS A 275 -48.10 2.76 87.00
C LYS A 275 -48.29 1.92 88.28
N ASP A 276 -49.21 2.32 89.16
CA ASP A 276 -49.47 1.62 90.43
C ASP A 276 -50.29 0.34 90.26
N SER A 277 -51.06 0.23 89.18
CA SER A 277 -51.90 -0.94 88.92
C SER A 277 -51.04 -2.16 88.51
N ASP A 278 -50.10 -1.96 87.59
CA ASP A 278 -49.25 -3.05 87.07
C ASP A 278 -48.29 -3.60 88.14
N ALA A 279 -47.77 -2.73 89.01
CA ALA A 279 -46.91 -3.13 90.14
C ALA A 279 -47.64 -4.04 91.15
N LYS A 280 -48.91 -3.74 91.45
CA LYS A 280 -49.74 -4.57 92.33
C LYS A 280 -50.10 -5.90 91.68
N ARG A 281 -50.42 -5.90 90.37
CA ARG A 281 -50.75 -7.11 89.61
C ARG A 281 -49.60 -8.11 89.63
N PHE A 282 -48.37 -7.65 89.36
CA PHE A 282 -47.21 -8.52 89.33
C PHE A 282 -46.85 -9.13 90.68
N ARG A 283 -46.95 -8.36 91.78
CA ARG A 283 -46.72 -8.89 93.14
C ARG A 283 -47.75 -9.95 93.56
N ALA A 284 -49.00 -9.84 93.09
CA ALA A 284 -50.05 -10.79 93.41
C ALA A 284 -49.93 -12.10 92.63
N LEU A 285 -49.60 -12.01 91.33
CA LEU A 285 -49.61 -13.17 90.41
C LEU A 285 -48.30 -13.97 90.42
N TYR A 286 -47.14 -13.32 90.53
CA TYR A 286 -45.84 -13.97 90.33
C TYR A 286 -45.04 -14.07 91.63
N LYS A 287 -45.36 -15.07 92.46
CA LYS A 287 -44.76 -15.25 93.79
C LYS A 287 -43.30 -15.76 93.77
N ASN A 288 -42.87 -16.38 92.66
CA ASN A 288 -41.52 -16.95 92.52
C ASN A 288 -40.53 -15.97 91.85
N LEU A 289 -41.00 -14.77 91.48
CA LEU A 289 -40.21 -13.74 90.79
C LEU A 289 -39.99 -12.51 91.68
N SER A 290 -38.80 -11.93 91.59
CA SER A 290 -38.54 -10.56 92.02
C SER A 290 -38.52 -9.66 90.78
N ILE A 291 -39.31 -8.58 90.77
CA ILE A 291 -39.37 -7.66 89.62
C ILE A 291 -38.88 -6.29 90.08
N ASN A 292 -37.86 -5.78 89.39
CA ASN A 292 -37.28 -4.46 89.65
C ASN A 292 -38.23 -3.33 89.19
N GLU A 293 -38.21 -2.17 89.86
CA GLU A 293 -39.02 -1.00 89.50
C GLU A 293 -38.79 -0.53 88.07
N ARG A 294 -37.55 -0.69 87.56
CA ARG A 294 -37.22 -0.35 86.17
C ARG A 294 -37.98 -1.23 85.18
N ALA A 295 -38.16 -2.51 85.48
CA ALA A 295 -38.93 -3.44 84.66
C ALA A 295 -40.42 -3.07 84.61
N ILE A 296 -41.00 -2.63 85.74
CA ILE A 296 -42.40 -2.17 85.81
C ILE A 296 -42.59 -0.90 84.96
N SER A 297 -41.68 0.06 85.10
CA SER A 297 -41.76 1.29 84.28
C SER A 297 -41.54 1.01 82.79
N GLY A 298 -40.68 0.05 82.45
CA GLY A 298 -40.45 -0.37 81.08
C GLY A 298 -41.67 -1.07 80.48
N PHE A 299 -42.31 -1.95 81.25
CA PHE A 299 -43.52 -2.66 80.86
C PHE A 299 -44.71 -1.72 80.60
N ALA A 300 -44.90 -0.71 81.45
CA ALA A 300 -45.99 0.27 81.29
C ALA A 300 -45.90 1.04 79.96
N GLY A 301 -44.69 1.24 79.42
CA GLY A 301 -44.41 1.95 78.17
C GLY A 301 -44.49 1.10 76.90
N LEU A 302 -44.77 -0.21 77.00
CA LEU A 302 -44.95 -1.09 75.85
C LEU A 302 -46.34 -0.92 75.21
N SER A 303 -46.46 -1.23 73.91
CA SER A 303 -47.77 -1.38 73.25
C SER A 303 -48.50 -2.62 73.77
N ASP A 304 -49.82 -2.65 73.66
CA ASP A 304 -50.64 -3.73 74.24
C ASP A 304 -50.28 -5.12 73.72
N ASP A 305 -49.97 -5.27 72.43
CA ASP A 305 -49.48 -6.55 71.85
C ASP A 305 -48.13 -7.00 72.47
N LEU A 306 -47.24 -6.06 72.76
CA LEU A 306 -45.96 -6.35 73.41
C LEU A 306 -46.12 -6.62 74.90
N LYS A 307 -47.11 -6.01 75.57
CA LYS A 307 -47.43 -6.30 76.98
C LYS A 307 -47.89 -7.74 77.15
N ILE A 308 -48.80 -8.21 76.30
CA ILE A 308 -49.32 -9.58 76.35
C ILE A 308 -48.18 -10.58 76.18
N LYS A 309 -47.35 -10.42 75.13
CA LYS A 309 -46.20 -11.30 74.87
C LYS A 309 -45.12 -11.20 75.94
N GLY A 310 -44.93 -10.01 76.52
CA GLY A 310 -43.98 -9.80 77.61
C GLY A 310 -44.43 -10.50 78.90
N GLU A 311 -45.72 -10.41 79.22
CA GLU A 311 -46.32 -11.06 80.40
C GLU A 311 -46.34 -12.58 80.26
N GLU A 312 -46.49 -13.12 79.05
CA GLU A 312 -46.32 -14.55 78.77
C GLU A 312 -44.92 -15.05 79.16
N ILE A 313 -43.86 -14.31 78.80
CA ILE A 313 -42.50 -14.67 79.21
C ILE A 313 -42.32 -14.57 80.73
N ILE A 314 -42.89 -13.55 81.38
CA ILE A 314 -42.85 -13.43 82.85
C ILE A 314 -43.55 -14.63 83.49
N HIS A 315 -44.69 -15.05 82.95
CA HIS A 315 -45.40 -16.23 83.44
C HIS A 315 -44.56 -17.50 83.29
N GLN A 316 -43.95 -17.74 82.12
CA GLN A 316 -43.06 -18.88 81.90
C GLN A 316 -41.86 -18.87 82.86
N LEU A 317 -41.27 -17.69 83.13
CA LEU A 317 -40.19 -17.56 84.11
C LEU A 317 -40.64 -17.85 85.55
N ASN A 318 -41.90 -17.61 85.90
CA ASN A 318 -42.43 -17.89 87.24
C ASN A 318 -42.75 -19.38 87.46
N GLU A 319 -43.21 -20.08 86.42
CA GLU A 319 -43.57 -21.50 86.49
C GLU A 319 -42.37 -22.43 86.27
N ASN A 320 -41.67 -22.27 85.14
CA ASN A 320 -40.51 -23.09 84.81
C ASN A 320 -39.46 -22.30 84.00
N PRO A 321 -38.41 -21.78 84.65
CA PRO A 321 -37.39 -20.96 84.02
C PRO A 321 -36.57 -21.63 82.90
N ASP A 322 -36.60 -22.96 82.80
CA ASP A 322 -35.81 -23.72 81.82
C ASP A 322 -36.52 -23.84 80.46
N ILE A 323 -37.82 -23.53 80.39
CA ILE A 323 -38.59 -23.53 79.14
C ILE A 323 -38.26 -22.28 78.29
N VAL A 324 -37.83 -21.19 78.93
CA VAL A 324 -37.64 -19.90 78.26
C VAL A 324 -36.36 -19.93 77.41
N THR A 325 -36.52 -19.68 76.11
CA THR A 325 -35.38 -19.65 75.16
C THR A 325 -34.52 -18.41 75.38
N ILE A 326 -33.33 -18.62 75.94
CA ILE A 326 -32.35 -17.57 76.19
C ILE A 326 -31.59 -17.26 74.90
N LYS A 327 -31.57 -15.99 74.50
CA LYS A 327 -30.81 -15.58 73.31
C LYS A 327 -29.31 -15.51 73.56
N ARG A 328 -28.90 -14.84 74.64
CA ARG A 328 -27.48 -14.68 75.00
C ARG A 328 -27.31 -14.35 76.48
N LYS A 329 -26.12 -14.65 76.99
CA LYS A 329 -25.65 -14.17 78.30
C LYS A 329 -25.03 -12.78 78.12
N VAL A 330 -25.46 -11.82 78.94
CA VAL A 330 -24.93 -10.46 78.97
C VAL A 330 -24.09 -10.34 80.25
N PHE A 331 -22.81 -10.04 80.10
CA PHE A 331 -21.90 -9.83 81.23
C PHE A 331 -21.68 -8.33 81.41
N GLY A 332 -21.97 -7.82 82.60
CA GLY A 332 -21.70 -6.43 82.95
C GLY A 332 -20.22 -6.22 83.27
N LYS A 333 -19.67 -5.04 82.94
CA LYS A 333 -18.23 -4.75 83.14
C LYS A 333 -17.79 -4.72 84.62
N LYS A 334 -18.73 -4.55 85.56
CA LYS A 334 -18.47 -4.37 87.00
C LYS A 334 -19.13 -5.42 87.91
N SER A 335 -20.05 -6.25 87.42
CA SER A 335 -20.79 -7.25 88.21
C SER A 335 -20.46 -8.67 87.75
N ARG A 336 -20.15 -9.58 88.68
CA ARG A 336 -19.81 -11.00 88.40
C ARG A 336 -21.06 -11.89 88.15
N HIS A 337 -22.24 -11.30 87.94
CA HIS A 337 -23.49 -12.03 87.80
C HIS A 337 -23.82 -12.32 86.33
N THR A 338 -24.39 -13.49 86.07
CA THR A 338 -24.84 -13.88 84.72
C THR A 338 -26.25 -13.32 84.47
N ILE A 339 -26.36 -12.30 83.62
CA ILE A 339 -27.66 -11.75 83.17
C ILE A 339 -28.03 -12.43 81.85
N LEU A 340 -29.29 -12.81 81.70
CA LEU A 340 -29.82 -13.55 80.56
C LEU A 340 -30.79 -12.66 79.78
N GLU A 341 -30.59 -12.56 78.46
CA GLU A 341 -31.47 -11.80 77.57
C GLU A 341 -32.47 -12.73 76.87
N VAL A 342 -33.75 -12.37 76.95
CA VAL A 342 -34.87 -13.03 76.26
C VAL A 342 -35.51 -12.06 75.28
N ILE A 343 -35.88 -12.57 74.11
CA ILE A 343 -36.63 -11.82 73.10
C ILE A 343 -38.09 -12.26 73.11
N PHE A 344 -39.00 -11.29 73.06
CA PHE A 344 -40.41 -11.52 72.82
C PHE A 344 -40.96 -10.57 71.75
N GLY A 345 -42.00 -10.99 71.02
CA GLY A 345 -42.70 -10.12 70.06
C GLY A 345 -41.80 -9.45 69.01
N TYR A 346 -40.75 -10.14 68.53
CA TYR A 346 -39.71 -9.68 67.59
C TYR A 346 -38.81 -8.52 68.10
N LYS A 347 -39.40 -7.48 68.67
CA LYS A 347 -38.73 -6.24 69.09
C LYS A 347 -38.61 -6.08 70.61
N GLY A 348 -39.32 -6.88 71.41
CA GLY A 348 -39.25 -6.87 72.88
C GLY A 348 -37.98 -7.52 73.41
N ARG A 349 -37.48 -7.02 74.55
CA ARG A 349 -36.29 -7.49 75.26
C ARG A 349 -36.59 -7.55 76.75
N LEU A 350 -36.35 -8.69 77.37
CA LEU A 350 -36.45 -8.89 78.82
C LEU A 350 -35.10 -9.38 79.32
N TYR A 351 -34.61 -8.77 80.39
CA TYR A 351 -33.35 -9.16 81.03
C TYR A 351 -33.62 -9.63 82.45
N PHE A 352 -33.14 -10.83 82.77
CA PHE A 352 -33.31 -11.42 84.09
C PHE A 352 -32.02 -12.08 84.58
N SER A 353 -31.90 -12.30 85.89
CA SER A 353 -30.80 -13.04 86.50
C SER A 353 -31.32 -14.16 87.38
N ARG A 354 -30.50 -15.20 87.60
CA ARG A 354 -30.77 -16.28 88.55
C ARG A 354 -29.91 -16.04 89.81
N SER A 355 -30.55 -15.90 90.97
CA SER A 355 -29.84 -15.79 92.25
C SER A 355 -29.42 -17.17 92.78
N LYS A 356 -28.53 -17.20 93.78
CA LYS A 356 -27.99 -18.45 94.38
C LYS A 356 -29.08 -19.33 95.00
N ASP A 357 -30.20 -18.74 95.42
CA ASP A 357 -31.35 -19.45 95.99
C ASP A 357 -32.39 -19.89 94.93
N ASN A 358 -31.96 -20.01 93.67
CA ASN A 358 -32.80 -20.37 92.52
C ASN A 358 -34.02 -19.46 92.26
N LYS A 359 -34.06 -18.28 92.88
CA LYS A 359 -35.04 -17.22 92.59
C LYS A 359 -34.65 -16.44 91.35
N ILE A 360 -35.64 -16.16 90.50
CA ILE A 360 -35.47 -15.40 89.27
C ILE A 360 -35.77 -13.92 89.55
N GLU A 361 -34.88 -13.04 89.11
CA GLU A 361 -35.06 -11.59 89.22
C GLU A 361 -35.14 -10.95 87.83
N VAL A 362 -36.27 -10.31 87.51
CA VAL A 362 -36.48 -9.54 86.28
C VAL A 362 -35.99 -8.11 86.49
N LEU A 363 -34.95 -7.73 85.76
CA LEU A 363 -34.20 -6.50 85.97
C LEU A 363 -34.72 -5.34 85.13
N THR A 364 -34.97 -5.58 83.83
CA THR A 364 -35.55 -4.57 82.95
C THR A 364 -36.30 -5.22 81.78
N ILE A 365 -37.33 -4.53 81.31
CA ILE A 365 -38.17 -4.92 80.18
C ILE A 365 -38.24 -3.71 79.24
N GLY A 366 -37.99 -3.94 77.96
CA GLY A 366 -37.96 -2.87 76.97
C GLY A 366 -38.10 -3.36 75.54
N THR A 367 -37.73 -2.51 74.60
CA THR A 367 -37.70 -2.82 73.17
C THR A 367 -36.28 -2.70 72.64
N LYS A 368 -36.05 -3.11 71.39
CA LYS A 368 -34.76 -2.91 70.70
C LYS A 368 -34.27 -1.45 70.76
N ASN A 369 -35.18 -0.46 70.81
CA ASN A 369 -34.83 0.95 70.86
C ASN A 369 -34.38 1.41 72.26
N SER A 370 -34.80 0.74 73.33
CA SER A 370 -34.36 1.04 74.70
C SER A 370 -33.11 0.26 75.13
N GLN A 371 -32.64 -0.67 74.28
CA GLN A 371 -31.56 -1.60 74.60
C GLN A 371 -30.29 -0.93 75.15
N THR A 372 -29.82 0.17 74.55
CA THR A 372 -28.60 0.85 75.03
C THR A 372 -28.77 1.37 76.47
N LYS A 373 -29.91 2.00 76.77
CA LYS A 373 -30.23 2.51 78.11
C LYS A 373 -30.46 1.39 79.11
N ASP A 374 -31.03 0.28 78.66
CA ASP A 374 -31.26 -0.90 79.48
C ASP A 374 -29.94 -1.59 79.84
N LEU A 375 -29.00 -1.69 78.90
CA LEU A 375 -27.65 -2.22 79.15
C LEU A 375 -26.83 -1.30 80.08
N GLU A 376 -26.89 0.01 79.91
CA GLU A 376 -26.26 0.98 80.82
C GLU A 376 -26.81 0.87 82.26
N PHE A 377 -28.11 0.63 82.41
CA PHE A 377 -28.71 0.38 83.72
C PHE A 377 -28.17 -0.91 84.35
N LEU A 378 -28.08 -1.99 83.57
CA LEU A 378 -27.55 -3.27 84.04
C LEU A 378 -26.06 -3.19 84.42
N ASP A 379 -25.27 -2.38 83.71
CA ASP A 379 -23.84 -2.15 84.02
C ASP A 379 -23.63 -1.39 85.34
N ASN A 380 -24.55 -0.48 85.68
CA ASN A 380 -24.51 0.29 86.93
C ASN A 380 -25.18 -0.42 88.11
N LEU A 381 -25.83 -1.56 87.87
CA LEU A 381 -26.55 -2.30 88.90
C LEU A 381 -25.57 -3.02 89.82
N THR A 382 -25.41 -2.49 91.03
CA THR A 382 -24.72 -3.20 92.13
C THR A 382 -25.78 -4.02 92.87
N LEU A 383 -26.08 -5.21 92.35
CA LEU A 383 -26.98 -6.14 93.04
C LEU A 383 -26.30 -6.63 94.32
N LYS A 384 -27.03 -6.60 95.45
CA LYS A 384 -26.56 -7.02 96.77
C LYS A 384 -26.75 -8.53 96.98
#